data_AF-A0A4Y7ZRH2-F1
#
_entry.id   AF-A0A4Y7ZRH2-F1
#
_cell.length_a   1.000
_cell.length_b   1.000
_cell.length_c   1.000
_cell.angle_alpha   90.00
_cell.angle_beta   90.00
_cell.angle_gamma   90.00
#
_symmetry.space_group_name_H-M   'P 1'
#
loop_
_entity.id
_entity.type
_entity.pdbx_description
1 polymer ?
#
loop_
_entity_poly.entity_id
_entity_poly.type
_entity_poly.pdbx_seq_one_letter_code
_entity_poly.pdbx_strand_id
1 'polypeptide(L)'
;MKYTTLYRNQQELIKSSPTGRKALKALFGNKPVSFQKYAHTMKDIFNNGSEKGKNSTKLLNEELQWHKGGAPVVFLETQELVRYLYEAKFNYEKDFNVAPPFQSFVMAFPEHTEINGVALKSALITIMTRDEFINLYGPSVTTLLDFFNTDYDDDELCISVNYTTSSGRVDTNFSHLSSLTTTFKRNAINPLPNNGTNMLEALTKIALALCVYHSATDGKKLEKGYPSSAISLPKSKSKGSYKAVTIRSFKEKQSSDGDSTRKITHRIPHYRNLRAERFYKKDKYKNMKRGTRWTFVKEVDVYGSLNTLLS
;
A
#
# COMPACT_ATOMS: atom_id res chain seq x y z
N MET A 1 20.94 -9.35 2.60
CA MET A 1 20.07 -8.16 2.67
C MET A 1 19.12 -8.33 3.85
N LYS A 2 18.80 -7.27 4.58
CA LYS A 2 17.78 -7.26 5.66
C LYS A 2 16.58 -6.45 5.20
N TYR A 3 15.43 -6.66 5.81
CA TYR A 3 14.21 -5.88 5.55
C TYR A 3 13.88 -4.94 6.71
N THR A 4 13.16 -3.86 6.40
CA THR A 4 12.61 -2.95 7.39
C THR A 4 11.80 -3.71 8.44
N THR A 5 11.81 -3.20 9.66
CA THR A 5 10.95 -3.75 10.72
C THR A 5 9.51 -3.71 10.24
N LEU A 6 8.81 -4.84 10.33
CA LEU A 6 7.42 -4.93 9.87
C LEU A 6 6.51 -3.97 10.64
N TYR A 7 5.44 -3.57 9.96
CA TYR A 7 4.41 -2.71 10.51
C TYR A 7 3.85 -3.31 11.81
N ARG A 8 3.76 -2.47 12.83
CA ARG A 8 3.22 -2.83 14.15
C ARG A 8 1.86 -2.19 14.30
N ASN A 9 0.85 -3.02 14.54
CA ASN A 9 -0.48 -2.51 14.85
C ASN A 9 -0.51 -1.76 16.20
N GLN A 10 -1.58 -1.04 16.48
CA GLN A 10 -1.73 -0.26 17.71
C GLN A 10 -1.48 -1.10 18.98
N GLN A 11 -1.98 -2.34 19.01
CA GLN A 11 -1.78 -3.22 20.17
C GLN A 11 -0.29 -3.53 20.40
N GLU A 12 0.46 -3.79 19.34
CA GLU A 12 1.89 -4.08 19.39
C GLU A 12 2.71 -2.84 19.77
N LEU A 13 2.33 -1.66 19.28
CA LEU A 13 2.94 -0.40 19.67
C LEU A 13 2.78 -0.14 21.17
N ILE A 14 1.57 -0.30 21.70
CA ILE A 14 1.32 -0.14 23.15
C ILE A 14 2.11 -1.16 23.96
N LYS A 15 2.13 -2.44 23.54
CA LYS A 15 2.90 -3.51 24.20
C LYS A 15 4.41 -3.25 24.22
N SER A 16 4.92 -2.40 23.33
CA SER A 16 6.36 -2.13 23.24
C SER A 16 6.91 -1.25 24.37
N SER A 17 6.04 -0.55 25.11
CA SER A 17 6.43 0.31 26.24
C SER A 17 6.06 -0.31 27.60
N PRO A 18 6.83 -0.07 28.69
CA PRO A 18 6.45 -0.49 30.05
C PRO A 18 5.08 0.05 30.48
N THR A 19 4.81 1.33 30.21
CA THR A 19 3.54 1.99 30.55
C THR A 19 2.37 1.37 29.79
N GLY A 20 2.53 1.12 28.49
CA GLY A 20 1.50 0.46 27.68
C GLY A 20 1.23 -0.98 28.11
N ARG A 21 2.26 -1.73 28.54
CA ARG A 21 2.05 -3.07 29.14
C ARG A 21 1.23 -3.00 30.43
N LYS A 22 1.48 -2.02 31.30
CA LYS A 22 0.68 -1.80 32.52
C LYS A 22 -0.77 -1.45 32.17
N ALA A 23 -0.98 -0.56 31.20
CA ALA A 23 -2.32 -0.17 30.76
C ALA A 23 -3.12 -1.36 30.17
N LEU A 24 -2.49 -2.18 29.33
CA LEU A 24 -3.13 -3.38 28.79
C LEU A 24 -3.46 -4.40 29.88
N LYS A 25 -2.59 -4.57 30.87
CA LYS A 25 -2.85 -5.44 32.03
C LYS A 25 -4.01 -4.92 32.88
N ALA A 26 -4.15 -3.60 33.03
CA ALA A 26 -5.28 -3.01 33.74
C ALA A 26 -6.61 -3.22 32.99
N LEU A 27 -6.61 -3.06 31.66
CA LEU A 27 -7.82 -3.21 30.84
C LEU A 27 -8.25 -4.66 30.62
N PHE A 28 -7.30 -5.59 30.50
CA PHE A 28 -7.58 -6.96 30.06
C PHE A 28 -7.06 -8.07 30.97
N GLY A 29 -6.38 -7.72 32.07
CA GLY A 29 -5.74 -8.66 32.98
C GLY A 29 -4.44 -9.26 32.43
N ASN A 30 -4.01 -10.38 33.02
CA ASN A 30 -2.74 -11.04 32.68
C ASN A 30 -2.79 -11.95 31.44
N LYS A 31 -3.99 -12.22 30.89
CA LYS A 31 -4.14 -13.18 29.78
C LYS A 31 -3.81 -12.51 28.43
N PRO A 32 -3.26 -13.27 27.46
CA PRO A 32 -3.11 -12.77 26.09
C PRO A 32 -4.45 -12.31 25.50
N VAL A 33 -4.45 -11.14 24.85
CA VAL A 33 -5.64 -10.54 24.24
C VAL A 33 -5.51 -10.59 22.73
N SER A 34 -6.51 -11.19 22.06
CA SER A 34 -6.63 -11.14 20.60
C SER A 34 -6.71 -9.70 20.11
N PHE A 35 -6.20 -9.42 18.92
CA PHE A 35 -6.31 -8.07 18.34
C PHE A 35 -7.78 -7.62 18.18
N GLN A 36 -8.68 -8.54 17.82
CA GLN A 36 -10.11 -8.25 17.71
C GLN A 36 -10.73 -7.70 19.00
N LYS A 37 -10.53 -8.42 20.11
CA LYS A 37 -10.99 -7.96 21.44
C LYS A 37 -10.37 -6.62 21.83
N TYR A 38 -9.06 -6.45 21.57
CA TYR A 38 -8.39 -5.17 21.82
C TYR A 38 -9.04 -4.03 21.03
N ALA A 39 -9.21 -4.20 19.71
CA ALA A 39 -9.75 -3.15 18.86
C ALA A 39 -11.19 -2.78 19.25
N HIS A 40 -12.04 -3.75 19.60
CA HIS A 40 -13.40 -3.48 20.04
C HIS A 40 -13.42 -2.60 21.31
N THR A 41 -12.70 -3.01 22.36
CA THR A 41 -12.60 -2.24 23.60
C THR A 41 -12.00 -0.84 23.39
N MET A 42 -10.97 -0.72 22.55
CA MET A 42 -10.37 0.58 22.28
C MET A 42 -11.30 1.51 21.50
N LYS A 43 -12.12 0.98 20.58
CA LYS A 43 -13.13 1.77 19.87
C LYS A 43 -14.16 2.34 20.85
N ASP A 44 -14.61 1.57 21.82
CA ASP A 44 -15.55 2.04 22.85
C ASP A 44 -14.94 3.19 23.67
N ILE A 45 -13.65 3.07 24.04
CA ILE A 45 -12.92 4.13 24.77
C ILE A 45 -12.75 5.39 23.90
N PHE A 46 -12.51 5.24 22.60
CA PHE A 46 -12.32 6.36 21.68
C PHE A 46 -13.63 6.97 21.16
N ASN A 47 -14.78 6.37 21.46
CA ASN A 47 -16.08 6.84 21.02
C ASN A 47 -16.57 8.04 21.85
N ASN A 48 -15.83 9.15 21.76
CA ASN A 48 -16.10 10.41 22.45
C ASN A 48 -16.47 11.55 21.49
N GLY A 49 -16.77 11.24 20.22
CA GLY A 49 -17.10 12.21 19.17
C GLY A 49 -15.93 13.06 18.65
N SER A 50 -14.76 13.05 19.30
CA SER A 50 -13.61 13.84 18.89
C SER A 50 -12.99 13.34 17.59
N GLU A 51 -12.41 14.25 16.80
CA GLU A 51 -11.72 13.91 15.54
C GLU A 51 -10.56 12.92 15.78
N LYS A 52 -9.82 13.09 16.87
CA LYS A 52 -8.75 12.16 17.27
C LYS A 52 -9.29 10.75 17.58
N GLY A 53 -10.45 10.67 18.25
CA GLY A 53 -11.13 9.41 18.52
C GLY A 53 -11.61 8.72 17.25
N LYS A 54 -12.19 9.49 16.31
CA LYS A 54 -12.58 9.02 14.98
C LYS A 54 -11.40 8.48 14.19
N ASN A 55 -10.29 9.21 14.12
CA ASN A 55 -9.08 8.78 13.41
C ASN A 55 -8.47 7.51 14.02
N SER A 56 -8.46 7.39 15.35
CA SER A 56 -8.02 6.17 16.03
C SER A 56 -8.92 4.98 15.70
N THR A 57 -10.23 5.20 15.61
CA THR A 57 -11.22 4.18 15.23
C THR A 57 -11.05 3.74 13.78
N LYS A 58 -10.82 4.68 12.84
CA LYS A 58 -10.51 4.37 11.43
C LYS A 58 -9.32 3.41 11.33
N LEU A 59 -8.20 3.77 11.97
CA LEU A 59 -7.00 2.95 11.97
C LEU A 59 -7.23 1.56 12.56
N LEU A 60 -7.96 1.44 13.67
CA LEU A 60 -8.29 0.13 14.26
C LEU A 60 -9.13 -0.73 13.32
N ASN A 61 -10.08 -0.14 12.60
CA ASN A 61 -10.88 -0.86 11.62
C ASN A 61 -10.03 -1.35 10.43
N GLU A 62 -9.10 -0.52 9.93
CA GLU A 62 -8.16 -0.94 8.88
C GLU A 62 -7.21 -2.06 9.34
N GLU A 63 -6.65 -1.95 10.55
CA GLU A 63 -5.82 -3.02 11.13
C GLU A 63 -6.64 -4.31 11.31
N LEU A 64 -7.92 -4.22 11.72
CA LEU A 64 -8.82 -5.37 11.81
C LEU A 64 -9.05 -6.01 10.43
N GLN A 65 -9.27 -5.21 9.40
CA GLN A 65 -9.45 -5.70 8.03
C GLN A 65 -8.21 -6.43 7.53
N TRP A 66 -7.03 -5.88 7.79
CA TRP A 66 -5.76 -6.53 7.49
C TRP A 66 -5.63 -7.90 8.20
N HIS A 67 -5.96 -7.97 9.49
CA HIS A 67 -5.94 -9.25 10.24
C HIS A 67 -6.96 -10.25 9.69
N LYS A 68 -8.18 -9.82 9.33
CA LYS A 68 -9.20 -10.68 8.70
C LYS A 68 -8.71 -11.30 7.39
N GLY A 69 -7.88 -10.57 6.63
CA GLY A 69 -7.23 -11.06 5.42
C GLY A 69 -6.05 -12.03 5.64
N GLY A 70 -5.75 -12.40 6.89
CA GLY A 70 -4.59 -13.20 7.26
C GLY A 70 -3.30 -12.39 7.39
N ALA A 71 -3.41 -11.08 7.62
CA ALA A 71 -2.29 -10.15 7.75
C ALA A 71 -1.27 -10.26 6.59
N PRO A 72 -1.70 -10.03 5.34
CA PRO A 72 -0.80 -10.12 4.19
C PRO A 72 0.33 -9.09 4.26
N VAL A 73 1.54 -9.53 3.90
CA VAL A 73 2.74 -8.70 3.84
C VAL A 73 3.41 -8.91 2.47
N VAL A 74 3.54 -7.83 1.71
CA VAL A 74 4.22 -7.79 0.42
C VAL A 74 5.65 -7.30 0.62
N PHE A 75 6.61 -8.20 0.41
CA PHE A 75 8.04 -7.91 0.46
C PHE A 75 8.53 -7.49 -0.92
N LEU A 76 9.05 -6.26 -1.04
CA LEU A 76 9.69 -5.79 -2.27
C LEU A 76 11.12 -6.32 -2.35
N GLU A 77 11.40 -7.14 -3.36
CA GLU A 77 12.64 -7.95 -3.42
C GLU A 77 13.93 -7.14 -3.36
N THR A 78 14.01 -5.99 -4.05
CA THR A 78 15.23 -5.19 -4.19
C THR A 78 14.95 -3.70 -4.12
N GLN A 79 15.95 -2.91 -3.76
CA GLN A 79 15.85 -1.43 -3.78
C GLN A 79 15.59 -0.90 -5.20
N GLU A 80 16.15 -1.57 -6.20
CA GLU A 80 15.94 -1.27 -7.62
C GLU A 80 14.46 -1.42 -8.01
N LEU A 81 13.80 -2.49 -7.57
CA LEU A 81 12.37 -2.68 -7.81
C LEU A 81 11.55 -1.57 -7.13
N VAL A 82 11.94 -1.15 -5.93
CA VAL A 82 11.26 -0.06 -5.23
C VAL A 82 11.38 1.25 -6.01
N ARG A 83 12.58 1.59 -6.50
CA ARG A 83 12.80 2.78 -7.34
C ARG A 83 12.02 2.69 -8.65
N TYR A 84 12.05 1.53 -9.30
CA TYR A 84 11.29 1.24 -10.51
C TYR A 84 9.78 1.46 -10.33
N LEU A 85 9.21 1.02 -9.20
CA LEU A 85 7.79 1.24 -8.90
C LEU A 85 7.50 2.72 -8.57
N TYR A 86 8.41 3.40 -7.88
CA TYR A 86 8.24 4.82 -7.56
C TYR A 86 8.28 5.72 -8.82
N GLU A 87 9.17 5.43 -9.76
CA GLU A 87 9.37 6.18 -11.00
C GLU A 87 8.34 5.85 -12.09
N ALA A 88 7.54 4.79 -11.89
CA ALA A 88 6.52 4.37 -12.83
C ALA A 88 5.56 5.50 -13.20
N LYS A 89 5.38 5.71 -14.52
CA LYS A 89 4.51 6.76 -15.04
C LYS A 89 3.16 6.18 -15.46
N PHE A 90 2.11 6.63 -14.79
CA PHE A 90 0.72 6.38 -15.16
C PHE A 90 -0.17 7.53 -14.67
N ASN A 91 -1.29 7.75 -15.35
CA ASN A 91 -2.21 8.84 -15.04
C ASN A 91 -3.17 8.41 -13.93
N TYR A 92 -3.08 9.08 -12.77
CA TYR A 92 -3.96 8.87 -11.61
C TYR A 92 -5.28 9.66 -11.71
N GLU A 93 -5.31 10.74 -12.49
CA GLU A 93 -6.33 11.79 -12.39
C GLU A 93 -7.61 11.49 -13.18
N LYS A 94 -7.55 10.58 -14.16
CA LYS A 94 -8.69 10.30 -15.05
C LYS A 94 -9.01 8.82 -15.18
N ASP A 95 -10.10 8.41 -14.54
CA ASP A 95 -10.64 7.04 -14.49
C ASP A 95 -9.56 6.00 -14.13
N PHE A 96 -8.64 6.36 -13.25
CA PHE A 96 -7.62 5.43 -12.78
C PHE A 96 -8.28 4.32 -11.96
N ASN A 97 -7.96 3.08 -12.30
CA ASN A 97 -8.51 1.93 -11.63
C ASN A 97 -7.47 0.81 -11.56
N VAL A 98 -7.47 0.08 -10.45
CA VAL A 98 -6.54 -1.02 -10.19
C VAL A 98 -7.23 -2.08 -9.33
N ALA A 99 -6.83 -3.33 -9.52
CA ALA A 99 -7.16 -4.40 -8.60
C ALA A 99 -5.96 -4.64 -7.68
N PRO A 100 -6.03 -4.30 -6.38
CA PRO A 100 -4.93 -4.56 -5.48
C PRO A 100 -4.80 -6.07 -5.23
N PRO A 101 -3.58 -6.60 -4.99
CA PRO A 101 -3.39 -8.03 -4.72
C PRO A 101 -4.11 -8.49 -3.44
N PHE A 102 -4.31 -7.57 -2.50
CA PHE A 102 -5.16 -7.69 -1.33
C PHE A 102 -5.78 -6.31 -1.07
N GLN A 103 -7.02 -6.24 -0.58
CA GLN A 103 -7.63 -4.95 -0.23
C GLN A 103 -6.84 -4.21 0.88
N SER A 104 -6.28 -4.94 1.84
CA SER A 104 -5.43 -4.37 2.89
C SER A 104 -4.19 -5.24 3.10
N PHE A 105 -3.00 -4.63 3.03
CA PHE A 105 -1.71 -5.32 3.12
C PHE A 105 -0.61 -4.41 3.64
N VAL A 106 0.43 -5.01 4.21
CA VAL A 106 1.64 -4.28 4.60
C VAL A 106 2.67 -4.37 3.48
N MET A 107 3.25 -3.23 3.08
CA MET A 107 4.46 -3.22 2.27
C MET A 107 5.69 -3.25 3.17
N ALA A 108 6.65 -4.11 2.84
CA ALA A 108 7.94 -4.20 3.50
C ALA A 108 9.07 -4.03 2.48
N PHE A 109 10.09 -3.28 2.87
CA PHE A 109 11.16 -2.84 1.98
C PHE A 109 12.50 -3.40 2.45
N PRO A 110 13.50 -3.55 1.56
CA PRO A 110 14.88 -3.74 2.00
C PRO A 110 15.32 -2.61 2.94
N GLU A 111 16.14 -2.91 3.94
CA GLU A 111 16.75 -1.87 4.79
C GLU A 111 17.52 -0.85 3.94
N HIS A 112 17.57 0.39 4.42
CA HIS A 112 18.23 1.52 3.75
C HIS A 112 17.67 1.84 2.35
N THR A 113 16.46 1.38 2.03
CA THR A 113 15.78 1.85 0.81
C THR A 113 15.37 3.30 1.00
N GLU A 114 15.90 4.18 0.14
CA GLU A 114 15.62 5.62 0.17
C GLU A 114 15.02 6.09 -1.15
N ILE A 115 14.01 6.94 -1.04
CA ILE A 115 13.39 7.66 -2.15
C ILE A 115 13.42 9.15 -1.80
N ASN A 116 14.03 9.97 -2.66
CA ASN A 116 14.15 11.42 -2.45
C ASN A 116 14.69 11.81 -1.06
N GLY A 117 15.71 11.09 -0.57
CA GLY A 117 16.32 11.31 0.74
C GLY A 117 15.51 10.83 1.95
N VAL A 118 14.41 10.10 1.72
CA VAL A 118 13.55 9.55 2.77
C VAL A 118 13.70 8.04 2.85
N ALA A 119 14.20 7.56 3.99
CA ALA A 119 14.35 6.14 4.30
C ALA A 119 13.00 5.47 4.55
N LEU A 120 12.54 4.68 3.58
CA LEU A 120 11.21 4.08 3.58
C LEU A 120 10.98 3.16 4.78
N LYS A 121 9.75 3.21 5.31
CA LYS A 121 9.30 2.36 6.41
C LYS A 121 8.20 1.44 5.94
N SER A 122 8.03 0.30 6.63
CA SER A 122 6.87 -0.55 6.39
C SER A 122 5.58 0.23 6.63
N ALA A 123 4.59 0.03 5.78
CA ALA A 123 3.31 0.73 5.87
C ALA A 123 2.16 -0.24 5.62
N LEU A 124 1.09 -0.08 6.38
CA LEU A 124 -0.20 -0.69 6.10
C LEU A 124 -0.90 0.14 5.03
N ILE A 125 -1.28 -0.52 3.95
CA ILE A 125 -1.97 0.05 2.79
C ILE A 125 -3.34 -0.59 2.70
N THR A 126 -4.38 0.24 2.58
CA THR A 126 -5.75 -0.20 2.31
C THR A 126 -6.24 0.49 1.04
N ILE A 127 -6.62 -0.29 0.03
CA ILE A 127 -7.17 0.20 -1.24
C ILE A 127 -8.52 -0.49 -1.44
N MET A 128 -9.57 0.31 -1.45
CA MET A 128 -10.97 -0.11 -1.44
C MET A 128 -11.81 0.96 -2.13
N THR A 129 -13.05 0.65 -2.48
CA THR A 129 -14.00 1.69 -2.91
C THR A 129 -14.41 2.59 -1.76
N ARG A 130 -14.97 3.75 -2.07
CA ARG A 130 -15.56 4.67 -1.09
C ARG A 130 -16.61 3.98 -0.24
N ASP A 131 -17.54 3.24 -0.86
CA ASP A 131 -18.57 2.48 -0.13
C ASP A 131 -17.96 1.41 0.79
N GLU A 132 -16.95 0.67 0.33
CA GLU A 132 -16.23 -0.29 1.18
C GLU A 132 -15.58 0.37 2.40
N PHE A 133 -15.01 1.59 2.25
CA PHE A 133 -14.46 2.35 3.36
C PHE A 133 -15.53 2.87 4.33
N ILE A 134 -16.67 3.35 3.82
CA ILE A 134 -17.81 3.78 4.63
C ILE A 134 -18.29 2.61 5.50
N ASN A 135 -18.47 1.45 4.88
CA ASN A 135 -18.86 0.21 5.55
C ASN A 135 -17.81 -0.27 6.56
N LEU A 136 -16.52 -0.16 6.22
CA LEU A 136 -15.42 -0.52 7.11
C LEU A 136 -15.36 0.36 8.37
N TYR A 137 -15.56 1.68 8.20
CA TYR A 137 -15.50 2.63 9.30
C TYR A 137 -16.73 2.59 10.20
N GLY A 138 -17.90 2.38 9.58
CA GLY A 138 -19.17 2.24 10.27
C GLY A 138 -19.70 3.54 10.89
N PRO A 139 -20.92 3.49 11.45
CA PRO A 139 -21.69 4.68 11.83
C PRO A 139 -21.09 5.47 13.00
N SER A 140 -20.19 4.87 13.79
CA SER A 140 -19.47 5.58 14.84
C SER A 140 -18.45 6.60 14.30
N VAL A 141 -18.11 6.51 13.02
CA VAL A 141 -17.12 7.36 12.36
C VAL A 141 -17.75 8.13 11.20
N THR A 142 -18.57 7.46 10.39
CA THR A 142 -19.22 8.05 9.22
C THR A 142 -20.40 8.92 9.62
N THR A 143 -20.56 10.03 8.92
CA THR A 143 -21.64 11.01 9.11
C THR A 143 -22.65 10.90 7.97
N LEU A 144 -23.86 11.46 8.15
CA LEU A 144 -24.83 11.52 7.06
C LEU A 144 -24.28 12.24 5.82
N LEU A 145 -23.42 13.25 6.00
CA LEU A 145 -22.74 13.94 4.90
C LEU A 145 -21.83 12.98 4.12
N ASP A 146 -21.20 12.01 4.78
CA ASP A 146 -20.38 11.01 4.10
C ASP A 146 -21.21 10.06 3.22
N PHE A 147 -22.52 9.90 3.45
CA PHE A 147 -23.40 9.10 2.59
C PHE A 147 -23.99 9.90 1.44
N PHE A 148 -24.35 11.17 1.67
CA PHE A 148 -24.95 12.05 0.67
C PHE A 148 -23.93 12.89 -0.12
N ASN A 149 -22.64 12.64 0.04
CA ASN A 149 -21.60 13.33 -0.71
C ASN A 149 -21.71 12.97 -2.21
N THR A 150 -21.99 13.98 -3.04
CA THR A 150 -22.11 13.85 -4.51
C THR A 150 -20.81 14.17 -5.25
N ASP A 151 -19.76 14.60 -4.55
CA ASP A 151 -18.46 14.91 -5.15
C ASP A 151 -17.75 13.65 -5.65
N TYR A 152 -18.12 12.48 -5.13
CA TYR A 152 -17.44 11.21 -5.36
C TYR A 152 -18.42 10.05 -5.51
N ASP A 153 -18.24 9.24 -6.56
CA ASP A 153 -19.01 8.02 -6.77
C ASP A 153 -18.70 6.96 -5.69
N ASP A 154 -19.69 6.16 -5.31
CA ASP A 154 -19.53 5.07 -4.32
C ASP A 154 -18.51 4.01 -4.74
N ASP A 155 -18.35 3.83 -6.05
CA ASP A 155 -17.43 2.86 -6.65
C ASP A 155 -16.04 3.45 -6.98
N GLU A 156 -15.80 4.71 -6.59
CA GLU A 156 -14.50 5.36 -6.69
C GLU A 156 -13.52 4.67 -5.74
N LEU A 157 -12.31 4.38 -6.22
CA LEU A 157 -11.25 3.87 -5.37
C LEU A 157 -10.68 4.97 -4.47
N CYS A 158 -10.43 4.60 -3.23
CA CYS A 158 -9.68 5.37 -2.26
C CYS A 158 -8.46 4.58 -1.80
N ILE A 159 -7.47 5.29 -1.25
CA ILE A 159 -6.29 4.70 -0.64
C ILE A 159 -6.07 5.29 0.76
N SER A 160 -5.84 4.41 1.73
CA SER A 160 -5.35 4.75 3.06
C SER A 160 -3.94 4.19 3.26
N VAL A 161 -3.02 5.03 3.73
CA VAL A 161 -1.63 4.68 3.99
C VAL A 161 -1.29 5.01 5.43
N ASN A 162 -0.84 3.99 6.17
CA ASN A 162 -0.54 4.09 7.60
C ASN A 162 0.89 3.61 7.84
N TYR A 163 1.75 4.44 8.42
CA TYR A 163 3.13 4.03 8.75
C TYR A 163 3.54 4.53 10.15
N THR A 164 4.42 3.78 10.81
CA THR A 164 4.93 4.16 12.13
C THR A 164 6.09 5.15 11.99
N THR A 165 5.94 6.35 12.52
CA THR A 165 7.01 7.36 12.60
C THR A 165 8.08 6.96 13.61
N SER A 166 9.20 7.68 13.63
CA SER A 166 10.32 7.38 14.54
C SER A 166 9.95 7.61 16.01
N SER A 167 8.94 8.45 16.28
CA SER A 167 8.38 8.68 17.62
C SER A 167 7.42 7.59 18.08
N GLY A 168 7.16 6.56 17.25
CA GLY A 168 6.22 5.49 17.55
C GLY A 168 4.76 5.86 17.34
N ARG A 169 4.47 7.04 16.78
CA ARG A 169 3.13 7.44 16.32
C ARG A 169 2.83 6.83 14.96
N VAL A 170 1.56 6.59 14.66
CA VAL A 170 1.13 6.22 13.31
C VAL A 170 0.61 7.45 12.61
N ASP A 171 1.23 7.79 11.49
CA ASP A 171 0.74 8.82 10.59
C ASP A 171 -0.13 8.12 9.54
N THR A 172 -1.27 8.74 9.23
CA THR A 172 -2.28 8.24 8.32
C THR A 172 -2.54 9.27 7.24
N ASN A 173 -2.78 8.81 6.01
CA ASN A 173 -3.36 9.64 4.97
C ASN A 173 -4.38 8.83 4.20
N PHE A 174 -5.52 9.45 3.98
CA PHE A 174 -6.60 8.94 3.17
C PHE A 174 -6.80 9.88 1.99
N SER A 175 -7.01 9.33 0.80
CA SER A 175 -7.31 10.12 -0.39
C SER A 175 -8.19 9.34 -1.35
N HIS A 176 -9.12 10.06 -1.97
CA HIS A 176 -9.82 9.60 -3.16
C HIS A 176 -8.85 9.66 -4.34
N LEU A 177 -8.83 8.63 -5.20
CA LEU A 177 -7.82 8.59 -6.26
C LEU A 177 -8.00 9.73 -7.28
N SER A 178 -9.22 10.20 -7.54
CA SER A 178 -9.47 11.37 -8.40
C SER A 178 -8.86 12.66 -7.87
N SER A 179 -8.76 12.81 -6.54
CA SER A 179 -8.23 14.01 -5.88
C SER A 179 -6.78 13.86 -5.40
N LEU A 180 -6.13 12.74 -5.72
CA LEU A 180 -4.81 12.40 -5.20
C LEU A 180 -3.73 13.45 -5.52
N THR A 181 -3.71 13.98 -6.75
CA THR A 181 -2.79 15.07 -7.12
C THR A 181 -3.03 16.32 -6.28
N THR A 182 -4.29 16.66 -6.03
CA THR A 182 -4.66 17.79 -5.18
C THR A 182 -4.23 17.55 -3.73
N THR A 183 -4.38 16.32 -3.22
CA THR A 183 -3.86 15.92 -1.90
C THR A 183 -2.34 16.10 -1.83
N PHE A 184 -1.59 15.65 -2.83
CA PHE A 184 -0.12 15.83 -2.85
C PHE A 184 0.28 17.31 -2.89
N LYS A 185 -0.35 18.12 -3.76
CA LYS A 185 -0.10 19.57 -3.82
C LYS A 185 -0.39 20.25 -2.47
N ARG A 186 -1.48 19.88 -1.81
CA ARG A 186 -1.85 20.42 -0.50
C ARG A 186 -0.83 20.03 0.58
N ASN A 187 -0.38 18.78 0.59
CA ASN A 187 0.61 18.29 1.55
C ASN A 187 2.01 18.89 1.29
N ALA A 188 2.31 19.33 0.07
CA ALA A 188 3.53 20.08 -0.23
C ALA A 188 3.47 21.52 0.32
N ILE A 189 2.29 22.15 0.31
CA ILE A 189 2.07 23.49 0.88
C ILE A 189 2.02 23.43 2.42
N ASN A 190 1.35 22.41 2.97
CA ASN A 190 1.19 22.19 4.40
C ASN A 190 1.78 20.82 4.78
N PRO A 191 3.10 20.73 5.04
CA PRO A 191 3.76 19.46 5.30
C PRO A 191 3.24 18.75 6.53
N LEU A 192 3.10 17.42 6.43
CA LEU A 192 2.91 16.55 7.58
C LEU A 192 4.19 16.57 8.44
N PRO A 193 4.05 16.46 9.77
CA PRO A 193 5.19 16.44 10.69
C PRO A 193 6.15 15.27 10.38
N ASN A 194 7.40 15.37 10.85
CA ASN A 194 8.41 14.30 10.78
C ASN A 194 8.75 13.81 9.35
N ASN A 195 8.78 14.71 8.36
CA ASN A 195 8.95 14.36 6.93
C ASN A 195 7.85 13.44 6.40
N GLY A 196 6.66 13.47 7.01
CA GLY A 196 5.56 12.58 6.68
C GLY A 196 5.03 12.77 5.27
N THR A 197 5.09 13.99 4.72
CA THR A 197 4.63 14.28 3.35
C THR A 197 5.38 13.44 2.32
N ASN A 198 6.72 13.48 2.33
CA ASN A 198 7.55 12.79 1.34
C ASN A 198 7.47 11.26 1.50
N MET A 199 7.47 10.78 2.75
CA MET A 199 7.29 9.36 3.06
C MET A 199 5.96 8.85 2.49
N LEU A 200 4.90 9.59 2.78
CA LEU A 200 3.56 9.24 2.38
C LEU A 200 3.40 9.22 0.86
N GLU A 201 3.88 10.26 0.18
CA GLU A 201 3.83 10.35 -1.28
C GLU A 201 4.56 9.15 -1.91
N ALA A 202 5.76 8.84 -1.42
CA ALA A 202 6.53 7.68 -1.89
C ALA A 202 5.77 6.38 -1.69
N LEU A 203 5.26 6.12 -0.48
CA LEU A 203 4.49 4.91 -0.16
C LEU A 203 3.23 4.79 -1.02
N THR A 204 2.53 5.89 -1.24
CA THR A 204 1.29 5.92 -2.04
C THR A 204 1.59 5.59 -3.51
N LYS A 205 2.58 6.26 -4.11
CA LYS A 205 2.98 6.00 -5.50
C LYS A 205 3.44 4.55 -5.69
N ILE A 206 4.28 4.05 -4.77
CA ILE A 206 4.76 2.66 -4.82
C ILE A 206 3.60 1.67 -4.68
N ALA A 207 2.64 1.91 -3.78
CA ALA A 207 1.49 1.02 -3.61
C ALA A 207 0.61 0.93 -4.87
N LEU A 208 0.31 2.07 -5.49
CA LEU A 208 -0.49 2.10 -6.71
C LEU A 208 0.28 1.47 -7.88
N ALA A 209 1.57 1.76 -8.01
CA ALA A 209 2.44 1.17 -9.02
C ALA A 209 2.57 -0.35 -8.83
N LEU A 210 2.62 -0.83 -7.59
CA LEU A 210 2.61 -2.25 -7.27
C LEU A 210 1.31 -2.93 -7.76
N CYS A 211 0.16 -2.27 -7.62
CA CYS A 211 -1.11 -2.80 -8.13
C CYS A 211 -1.10 -2.87 -9.68
N VAL A 212 -0.59 -1.82 -10.32
CA VAL A 212 -0.39 -1.80 -11.78
C VAL A 212 0.57 -2.90 -12.23
N TYR A 213 1.70 -3.08 -11.54
CA TYR A 213 2.69 -4.11 -11.80
C TYR A 213 2.12 -5.52 -11.61
N HIS A 214 1.36 -5.73 -10.54
CA HIS A 214 0.65 -6.98 -10.27
C HIS A 214 -0.31 -7.31 -11.42
N SER A 215 -1.11 -6.33 -11.86
CA SER A 215 -2.01 -6.49 -13.01
C SER A 215 -1.25 -6.75 -14.32
N ALA A 216 -0.19 -5.99 -14.60
CA ALA A 216 0.62 -6.11 -15.81
C ALA A 216 1.39 -7.43 -15.92
N THR A 217 1.63 -8.10 -14.80
CA THR A 217 2.29 -9.41 -14.75
C THR A 217 1.31 -10.58 -14.63
N ASP A 218 0.00 -10.33 -14.74
CA ASP A 218 -1.06 -11.30 -14.44
C ASP A 218 -0.84 -11.99 -13.07
N GLY A 219 -0.33 -11.25 -12.09
CA GLY A 219 0.00 -11.71 -10.75
C GLY A 219 1.19 -12.67 -10.63
N LYS A 220 1.82 -13.07 -11.75
CA LYS A 220 2.88 -14.09 -11.77
C LYS A 220 4.14 -13.71 -10.99
N LYS A 221 4.37 -12.41 -10.75
CA LYS A 221 5.52 -11.92 -9.99
C LYS A 221 5.30 -11.87 -8.49
N LEU A 222 4.07 -12.08 -8.02
CA LEU A 222 3.75 -12.13 -6.60
C LEU A 222 3.85 -13.58 -6.12
N GLU A 223 5.00 -13.95 -5.59
CA GLU A 223 5.28 -15.31 -5.14
C GLU A 223 4.90 -15.50 -3.67
N LYS A 224 4.38 -16.67 -3.32
CA LYS A 224 4.05 -16.99 -1.91
C LYS A 224 5.32 -17.22 -1.10
N GLY A 225 5.30 -16.74 0.14
CA GLY A 225 6.36 -16.95 1.10
C GLY A 225 7.21 -15.71 1.37
N TYR A 226 8.08 -15.88 2.36
CA TYR A 226 9.03 -14.87 2.78
C TYR A 226 10.20 -14.77 1.78
N PRO A 227 10.84 -13.60 1.66
CA PRO A 227 12.12 -13.52 0.95
C PRO A 227 13.16 -14.42 1.62
N SER A 228 14.16 -14.86 0.86
CA SER A 228 15.30 -15.64 1.38
C SER A 228 16.17 -14.85 2.36
N SER A 229 16.04 -13.53 2.34
CA SER A 229 16.75 -12.58 3.19
C SER A 229 16.23 -12.56 4.64
N ALA A 230 17.04 -12.02 5.55
CA ALA A 230 16.67 -11.88 6.95
C ALA A 230 15.58 -10.79 7.15
N ILE A 231 14.66 -11.04 8.09
CA ILE A 231 13.49 -10.19 8.36
C ILE A 231 13.38 -9.98 9.87
N SER A 232 13.15 -8.74 10.27
CA SER A 232 12.85 -8.40 11.67
C SER A 232 11.34 -8.46 11.92
N LEU A 233 10.92 -9.44 12.73
CA LEU A 233 9.53 -9.59 13.17
C LEU A 233 9.29 -8.87 14.50
N PRO A 234 8.06 -8.40 14.79
CA PRO A 234 7.72 -7.88 16.11
C PRO A 234 7.96 -8.94 17.21
N LYS A 235 8.42 -8.50 18.39
CA LYS A 235 8.88 -9.37 19.51
C LYS A 235 7.94 -10.51 19.95
N SER A 236 6.64 -10.43 19.61
CA SER A 236 5.62 -11.41 20.00
C SER A 236 5.03 -12.19 18.82
N LYS A 237 5.65 -12.07 17.63
CA LYS A 237 5.13 -12.61 16.37
C LYS A 237 6.12 -13.58 15.76
N SER A 238 5.57 -14.63 15.15
CA SER A 238 6.32 -15.62 14.39
C SER A 238 5.99 -15.49 12.90
N LYS A 239 6.73 -16.20 12.05
CA LYS A 239 6.44 -16.26 10.61
C LYS A 239 5.02 -16.75 10.30
N GLY A 240 4.44 -17.59 11.16
CA GLY A 240 3.06 -18.06 11.00
C GLY A 240 1.99 -16.98 11.27
N SER A 241 2.37 -15.81 11.79
CA SER A 241 1.44 -14.72 12.07
C SER A 241 1.05 -13.88 10.85
N TYR A 242 1.69 -14.12 9.69
CA TYR A 242 1.51 -13.28 8.50
C TYR A 242 1.39 -14.13 7.23
N LYS A 243 0.56 -13.66 6.29
CA LYS A 243 0.52 -14.17 4.93
C LYS A 243 1.58 -13.49 4.07
N ALA A 244 2.81 -14.00 4.14
CA ALA A 244 3.93 -13.44 3.40
C ALA A 244 3.84 -13.73 1.90
N VAL A 245 4.08 -12.70 1.09
CA VAL A 245 4.33 -12.79 -0.36
C VAL A 245 5.49 -11.90 -0.74
N THR A 246 6.30 -12.33 -1.71
CA THR A 246 7.44 -11.57 -2.21
C THR A 246 7.19 -11.17 -3.64
N ILE A 247 7.27 -9.87 -3.95
CA ILE A 247 7.17 -9.38 -5.32
C ILE A 247 8.56 -9.45 -5.95
N ARG A 248 8.69 -10.24 -7.01
CA ARG A 248 9.95 -10.44 -7.73
C ARG A 248 10.15 -9.37 -8.78
N SER A 249 11.40 -8.95 -8.95
CA SER A 249 11.76 -8.07 -10.06
C SER A 249 11.60 -8.78 -11.41
N PHE A 250 11.45 -7.98 -12.46
CA PHE A 250 11.62 -8.47 -13.80
C PHE A 250 13.11 -8.64 -14.07
N LYS A 251 13.63 -9.88 -13.96
CA LYS A 251 14.92 -10.20 -14.56
C LYS A 251 14.70 -10.29 -16.07
N GLU A 252 15.02 -9.24 -16.83
CA GLU A 252 15.23 -9.42 -18.27
C GLU A 252 16.36 -10.45 -18.42
N LYS A 253 16.17 -11.45 -19.29
CA LYS A 253 17.30 -12.25 -19.77
C LYS A 253 18.27 -11.24 -20.35
N GLN A 254 19.48 -11.16 -19.81
CA GLN A 254 20.56 -10.46 -20.50
C GLN A 254 20.67 -11.12 -21.87
N SER A 255 20.32 -10.40 -22.93
CA SER A 255 20.57 -10.82 -24.29
C SER A 255 22.08 -11.01 -24.41
N SER A 256 22.50 -12.26 -24.54
CA SER A 256 23.87 -12.67 -24.76
C SER A 256 24.30 -12.46 -26.20
N ASP A 257 23.86 -11.36 -26.83
CA ASP A 257 24.29 -10.99 -28.16
C ASP A 257 25.19 -9.77 -28.02
N GLY A 258 26.48 -10.04 -28.21
CA GLY A 258 27.56 -9.07 -28.12
C GLY A 258 27.55 -8.11 -29.28
N ASP A 259 26.60 -7.19 -29.30
CA ASP A 259 26.67 -6.02 -30.17
C ASP A 259 26.58 -4.73 -29.36
N SER A 260 27.55 -3.85 -29.57
CA SER A 260 27.89 -2.70 -28.75
C SER A 260 26.94 -1.52 -28.98
N THR A 261 25.66 -1.70 -28.74
CA THR A 261 24.67 -0.61 -28.83
C THR A 261 24.12 -0.28 -27.45
N ARG A 262 24.48 0.91 -26.96
CA ARG A 262 24.01 1.64 -25.76
C ARG A 262 23.43 0.75 -24.66
N LYS A 263 24.22 0.43 -23.62
CA LYS A 263 23.72 -0.23 -22.40
C LYS A 263 22.62 0.64 -21.78
N ILE A 264 21.36 0.28 -22.02
CA ILE A 264 20.22 0.90 -21.34
C ILE A 264 20.28 0.42 -19.90
N THR A 265 20.85 1.22 -19.02
CA THR A 265 21.02 0.88 -17.60
C THR A 265 19.71 1.01 -16.83
N HIS A 266 18.83 1.95 -17.22
CA HIS A 266 17.55 2.23 -16.56
C HIS A 266 16.42 2.35 -17.60
N ARG A 267 15.38 1.54 -17.47
CA ARG A 267 14.11 1.70 -18.20
C ARG A 267 13.03 2.10 -17.20
N ILE A 268 12.52 3.32 -17.32
CA ILE A 268 11.33 3.73 -16.57
C ILE A 268 10.16 2.92 -17.13
N PRO A 269 9.39 2.21 -16.31
CA PRO A 269 8.30 1.41 -16.83
C PRO A 269 7.14 2.30 -17.27
N HIS A 270 6.77 2.12 -18.53
CA HIS A 270 5.54 2.65 -19.08
C HIS A 270 4.47 1.57 -19.07
N TYR A 271 3.30 1.91 -18.55
CA TYR A 271 2.16 1.02 -18.51
C TYR A 271 1.03 1.55 -19.38
N ARG A 272 0.35 0.64 -20.06
CA ARG A 272 -0.87 0.93 -20.80
C ARG A 272 -2.07 0.31 -20.09
N ASN A 273 -3.10 1.11 -19.88
CA ASN A 273 -4.37 0.62 -19.37
C ASN A 273 -5.22 0.02 -20.50
N LEU A 274 -5.67 -1.22 -20.30
CA LEU A 274 -6.47 -1.97 -21.27
C LEU A 274 -7.97 -1.77 -20.95
N ARG A 275 -8.55 -0.68 -21.46
CA ARG A 275 -9.96 -0.32 -21.20
C ARG A 275 -10.98 -0.90 -22.16
N ALA A 276 -10.57 -1.20 -23.40
CA ALA A 276 -11.50 -1.66 -24.43
C ALA A 276 -12.15 -3.00 -24.04
N GLU A 277 -13.44 -3.15 -24.33
CA GLU A 277 -14.25 -4.32 -23.94
C GLU A 277 -13.63 -5.65 -24.38
N ARG A 278 -12.98 -5.69 -25.55
CA ARG A 278 -12.27 -6.87 -26.07
C ARG A 278 -11.27 -7.48 -25.07
N PHE A 279 -10.70 -6.68 -24.17
CA PHE A 279 -9.75 -7.15 -23.17
C PHE A 279 -10.41 -7.82 -21.96
N TYR A 280 -11.74 -7.74 -21.84
CA TYR A 280 -12.55 -8.35 -20.77
C TYR A 280 -13.42 -9.49 -21.29
N LYS A 281 -13.40 -9.83 -22.59
CA LYS A 281 -14.22 -10.91 -23.14
C LYS A 281 -13.75 -12.33 -22.76
N LYS A 282 -12.49 -12.48 -22.35
CA LYS A 282 -11.93 -13.78 -21.92
C LYS A 282 -12.46 -14.14 -20.54
N ASP A 283 -12.79 -15.42 -20.31
CA ASP A 283 -13.37 -15.89 -19.03
C ASP A 283 -12.60 -15.41 -17.79
N LYS A 284 -11.26 -15.46 -17.84
CA LYS A 284 -10.41 -15.01 -16.74
C LYS A 284 -10.54 -13.53 -16.36
N TYR A 285 -11.14 -12.69 -17.21
CA TYR A 285 -11.28 -11.24 -17.01
C TYR A 285 -12.72 -10.74 -17.13
N LYS A 286 -13.69 -11.63 -17.41
CA LYS A 286 -15.08 -11.28 -17.72
C LYS A 286 -15.77 -10.49 -16.61
N ASN A 287 -15.40 -10.77 -15.37
CA ASN A 287 -16.00 -10.15 -14.18
C ASN A 287 -15.13 -9.02 -13.61
N MET A 288 -14.04 -8.62 -14.29
CA MET A 288 -13.20 -7.52 -13.82
C MET A 288 -13.78 -6.17 -14.24
N LYS A 289 -13.77 -5.20 -13.32
CA LYS A 289 -14.14 -3.81 -13.63
C LYS A 289 -13.22 -3.24 -14.71
N ARG A 290 -13.81 -2.52 -15.68
CA ARG A 290 -13.04 -1.84 -16.72
C ARG A 290 -12.00 -0.90 -16.10
N GLY A 291 -10.81 -0.86 -16.70
CA GLY A 291 -9.69 -0.07 -16.22
C GLY A 291 -8.79 -0.79 -15.21
N THR A 292 -9.12 -1.98 -14.73
CA THR A 292 -8.26 -2.73 -13.79
C THR A 292 -7.11 -3.50 -14.47
N ARG A 293 -7.18 -3.66 -15.80
CA ARG A 293 -6.17 -4.40 -16.58
C ARG A 293 -5.08 -3.47 -17.10
N TRP A 294 -3.84 -3.81 -16.78
CA TRP A 294 -2.64 -3.10 -17.21
C TRP A 294 -1.72 -4.03 -17.99
N THR A 295 -0.85 -3.45 -18.82
CA THR A 295 0.23 -4.16 -19.51
C THR A 295 1.45 -3.26 -19.60
N PHE A 296 2.64 -3.85 -19.70
CA PHE A 296 3.84 -3.12 -20.08
C PHE A 296 3.70 -2.57 -21.50
N VAL A 297 4.17 -1.35 -21.71
CA VAL A 297 4.49 -0.83 -23.03
C VAL A 297 5.87 -1.35 -23.38
N LYS A 298 6.01 -2.05 -24.51
CA LYS A 298 7.33 -2.41 -25.04
C LYS A 298 8.00 -1.12 -25.55
N GLU A 299 9.30 -0.98 -25.29
CA GLU A 299 10.19 -0.01 -25.97
C GLU A 299 9.91 1.48 -25.70
N VAL A 300 10.14 1.93 -24.46
CA VAL A 300 10.27 3.37 -24.17
C VAL A 300 11.64 3.63 -23.53
N ASP A 301 12.41 4.54 -24.12
CA ASP A 301 13.71 4.95 -23.59
C ASP A 301 13.58 6.04 -22.51
N VAL A 302 14.71 6.41 -21.90
CA VAL A 302 14.77 7.39 -20.79
C VAL A 302 14.23 8.78 -21.20
N TYR A 303 14.15 9.08 -22.50
CA TYR A 303 13.65 10.33 -23.04
C TYR A 303 12.16 10.28 -23.41
N GLY A 304 11.49 9.15 -23.17
CA GLY A 304 10.10 8.98 -23.57
C GLY A 304 9.92 8.80 -25.07
N SER A 305 11.00 8.53 -25.82
CA SER A 305 10.91 8.18 -27.23
C SER A 305 10.34 6.77 -27.34
N LEU A 306 9.12 6.68 -27.87
CA LEU A 306 8.66 5.48 -28.56
C LEU A 306 9.47 5.42 -29.86
N ASN A 307 10.68 4.87 -29.82
CA ASN A 307 11.36 4.55 -31.07
C ASN A 307 10.50 3.49 -31.77
N THR A 308 9.76 3.98 -32.75
CA THR A 308 9.18 3.25 -33.86
C THR A 308 10.12 2.16 -34.35
N LEU A 309 9.66 0.92 -34.33
CA LEU A 309 10.16 -0.21 -35.13
C LEU A 309 8.87 -0.96 -35.54
N LEU A 310 8.43 -1.07 -36.79
CA LEU A 310 9.18 -1.30 -38.03
C LEU A 310 10.39 -2.18 -37.80
N SER A 311 10.11 -3.43 -37.46
CA SER A 311 10.67 -4.62 -38.11
C SER A 311 9.79 -5.82 -37.81
#